data_AF-A0A178LP36-F1
#
_entry.id   AF-A0A178LP36-F1
#
_cell.length_a   1.000
_cell.length_b   1.000
_cell.length_c   1.000
_cell.angle_alpha   90.00
_cell.angle_beta   90.00
_cell.angle_gamma   90.00
#
_symmetry.space_group_name_H-M   'P 1'
#
loop_
_entity.id
_entity.type
_entity.pdbx_description
1 polymer ?
#
loop_
_entity_poly.entity_id
_entity_poly.type
_entity_poly.pdbx_seq_one_letter_code
_entity_poly.pdbx_strand_id
1 'polypeptide(L)'
;MAQEGGLSFRLEPDLDEYRYGWEVAFDGPLPSTDDYPAGDPGYPEVYSWAKARGAIDVDESHLRLLLQNDGTERVTVRSIKAVVTSRLKPIAATYVMSPGAGTNDIVALGFDLDDGDEVSAQPDIQGAAPEAGANLPFFSTKNITLDPGESTDVKITTRTTECFCEYRFDIEVVKPDSTNILQIGGEAGRPFAISARAPEYANRFENGMLSCGTYGLFYVKTLSVGRTADCTKPAP
;
A
#
# COMPACT_ATOMS: atom_id res chain seq x y z
N MET A 1 -18.95 0.32 0.65
CA MET A 1 -18.31 0.51 1.96
C MET A 1 -18.60 -0.70 2.79
N ALA A 2 -17.59 -1.21 3.50
CA ALA A 2 -17.81 -2.28 4.48
C ALA A 2 -18.23 -1.64 5.81
N GLN A 3 -19.02 -2.36 6.60
CA GLN A 3 -19.57 -1.86 7.86
C GLN A 3 -19.48 -2.96 8.91
N GLU A 4 -18.88 -2.64 10.04
CA GLU A 4 -18.77 -3.57 11.16
C GLU A 4 -18.84 -2.80 12.47
N GLY A 5 -19.75 -3.22 13.36
CA GLY A 5 -19.92 -2.58 14.66
C GLY A 5 -20.20 -1.07 14.59
N GLY A 6 -20.94 -0.57 13.60
CA GLY A 6 -21.27 0.87 13.48
C GLY A 6 -20.13 1.78 13.02
N LEU A 7 -18.96 1.23 12.68
CA LEU A 7 -17.93 1.92 11.92
C LEU A 7 -18.02 1.44 10.47
N SER A 8 -18.10 2.37 9.52
CA SER A 8 -17.87 2.06 8.12
C SER A 8 -16.47 2.48 7.72
N PHE A 9 -15.93 1.73 6.76
CA PHE A 9 -14.63 2.02 6.20
C PHE A 9 -14.59 1.81 4.69
N ARG A 10 -13.65 2.53 4.08
CA ARG A 10 -13.25 2.35 2.70
C ARG A 10 -11.74 2.46 2.64
N LEU A 11 -11.11 1.48 2.02
CA LEU A 11 -9.70 1.53 1.67
C LEU A 11 -9.57 1.54 0.16
N GLU A 12 -8.82 2.49 -0.37
CA GLU A 12 -8.58 2.67 -1.79
C GLU A 12 -7.14 3.14 -2.03
N PRO A 13 -6.56 2.93 -3.23
CA PRO A 13 -5.26 3.50 -3.55
C PRO A 13 -5.27 5.02 -3.41
N ASP A 14 -4.22 5.59 -2.79
CA ASP A 14 -4.05 7.04 -2.71
C ASP A 14 -3.49 7.56 -4.04
N LEU A 15 -4.38 7.79 -5.00
CA LEU A 15 -4.02 8.23 -6.36
C LEU A 15 -3.24 9.56 -6.39
N ASP A 16 -3.35 10.39 -5.33
CA ASP A 16 -2.57 11.62 -5.22
C ASP A 16 -1.09 11.35 -4.94
N GLU A 17 -0.73 10.28 -4.24
CA GLU A 17 0.68 9.86 -4.06
C GLU A 17 1.24 9.32 -5.40
N TYR A 18 0.40 8.61 -6.16
CA TYR A 18 0.78 8.01 -7.44
C TYR A 18 0.81 8.98 -8.63
N ARG A 19 0.43 10.25 -8.43
CA ARG A 19 0.60 11.30 -9.46
C ARG A 19 2.07 11.59 -9.76
N TYR A 20 2.94 11.21 -8.84
CA TYR A 20 4.36 11.48 -8.92
C TYR A 20 5.12 10.29 -9.45
N GLY A 21 4.74 9.08 -9.07
CA GLY A 21 5.42 7.89 -9.53
C GLY A 21 4.84 6.66 -8.87
N TRP A 22 5.09 5.51 -9.47
CA TRP A 22 4.67 4.22 -8.94
C TRP A 22 5.51 3.11 -9.55
N GLU A 23 5.66 2.03 -8.81
CA GLU A 23 6.24 0.79 -9.29
C GLU A 23 5.25 -0.34 -9.05
N VAL A 24 5.01 -1.16 -10.06
CA VAL A 24 4.17 -2.35 -9.92
C VAL A 24 4.77 -3.54 -10.65
N ALA A 25 4.39 -4.74 -10.22
CA ALA A 25 4.70 -5.99 -10.86
C ALA A 25 3.45 -6.82 -11.17
N PHE A 26 3.50 -7.62 -12.24
CA PHE A 26 2.49 -8.62 -12.54
C PHE A 26 3.02 -10.01 -12.21
N ASP A 27 2.18 -10.86 -11.61
CA ASP A 27 2.45 -12.30 -11.46
C ASP A 27 2.18 -13.04 -12.79
N GLY A 28 3.02 -12.76 -13.78
CA GLY A 28 2.88 -13.27 -15.14
C GLY A 28 3.36 -12.29 -16.22
N PRO A 29 3.14 -12.62 -17.50
CA PRO A 29 3.39 -11.68 -18.60
C PRO A 29 2.50 -10.45 -18.48
N LEU A 30 2.91 -9.34 -19.11
CA LEU A 30 2.07 -8.16 -19.21
C LEU A 30 0.71 -8.55 -19.84
N PRO A 31 -0.42 -8.17 -19.21
CA PRO A 31 -1.75 -8.41 -19.78
C PRO A 31 -1.93 -7.67 -21.11
N SER A 32 -2.99 -8.02 -21.85
CA SER A 32 -3.32 -7.28 -23.08
C SER A 32 -3.48 -5.78 -22.77
N THR A 33 -2.99 -4.97 -23.71
CA THR A 33 -3.02 -3.51 -23.66
C THR A 33 -4.03 -2.92 -24.66
N ASP A 34 -4.96 -3.72 -25.18
CA ASP A 34 -5.94 -3.27 -26.20
C ASP A 34 -6.88 -2.18 -25.67
N ASP A 35 -7.11 -2.15 -24.36
CA ASP A 35 -7.91 -1.16 -23.63
C ASP A 35 -7.04 -0.28 -22.73
N TYR A 36 -5.75 -0.16 -23.08
CA TYR A 36 -4.88 0.82 -22.46
C TYR A 36 -5.46 2.22 -22.64
N PRO A 37 -5.42 3.10 -21.62
CA PRO A 37 -5.96 4.45 -21.70
C PRO A 37 -5.43 5.20 -22.93
N ALA A 38 -6.34 5.68 -23.78
CA ALA A 38 -5.99 6.33 -25.03
C ALA A 38 -5.47 7.77 -24.81
N GLY A 39 -4.61 8.25 -25.73
CA GLY A 39 -4.10 9.61 -25.69
C GLY A 39 -2.81 9.73 -24.87
N ASP A 40 -2.77 10.71 -23.96
CA ASP A 40 -1.66 10.98 -23.04
C ASP A 40 -2.17 10.83 -21.60
N PRO A 41 -2.38 9.59 -21.12
CA PRO A 41 -3.02 9.36 -19.83
C PRO A 41 -2.12 9.78 -18.68
N GLY A 42 -2.73 10.30 -17.62
CA GLY A 42 -2.01 10.67 -16.40
C GLY A 42 -1.47 9.44 -15.67
N TYR A 43 -0.39 9.59 -14.89
CA TYR A 43 0.17 8.48 -14.10
C TYR A 43 -0.85 7.72 -13.24
N PRO A 44 -1.84 8.37 -12.58
CA PRO A 44 -2.85 7.66 -11.81
C PRO A 44 -3.80 6.80 -12.66
N GLU A 45 -4.07 7.20 -13.91
CA GLU A 45 -4.92 6.44 -14.83
C GLU A 45 -4.23 5.16 -15.28
N VAL A 46 -2.94 5.25 -15.59
CA VAL A 46 -2.11 4.10 -15.96
C VAL A 46 -1.90 3.16 -14.78
N TYR A 47 -1.67 3.70 -13.58
CA TYR A 47 -1.63 2.92 -12.33
C TYR A 47 -2.95 2.15 -12.13
N SER A 48 -4.09 2.85 -12.19
CA SER A 48 -5.41 2.25 -12.03
C SER A 48 -5.68 1.15 -13.07
N TRP A 49 -5.27 1.37 -14.32
CA TRP A 49 -5.30 0.36 -15.38
C TRP A 49 -4.48 -0.88 -15.01
N ALA A 50 -3.26 -0.70 -14.49
CA ALA A 50 -2.40 -1.82 -14.10
C ALA A 50 -3.02 -2.60 -12.93
N LYS A 51 -3.48 -1.89 -11.87
CA LYS A 51 -4.12 -2.50 -10.70
C LYS A 51 -5.37 -3.30 -11.05
N ALA A 52 -6.20 -2.78 -11.96
CA ALA A 52 -7.38 -3.49 -12.45
C ALA A 52 -7.05 -4.82 -13.16
N ARG A 53 -5.80 -5.02 -13.58
CA ARG A 53 -5.30 -6.27 -14.19
C ARG A 53 -4.43 -7.11 -13.24
N GLY A 54 -4.52 -6.84 -11.94
CA GLY A 54 -3.81 -7.61 -10.91
C GLY A 54 -2.37 -7.20 -10.71
N ALA A 55 -1.97 -5.98 -11.11
CA ALA A 55 -0.67 -5.47 -10.75
C ALA A 55 -0.53 -5.29 -9.22
N ILE A 56 0.63 -5.64 -8.70
CA ILE A 56 1.01 -5.64 -7.29
C ILE A 56 2.03 -4.53 -7.09
N ASP A 57 1.89 -3.72 -6.04
CA ASP A 57 2.82 -2.60 -5.83
C ASP A 57 4.21 -3.14 -5.47
N VAL A 58 5.25 -2.44 -5.92
CA VAL A 58 6.64 -2.79 -5.66
C VAL A 58 7.26 -1.80 -4.69
N ASP A 59 7.96 -2.33 -3.68
CA ASP A 59 8.64 -1.65 -2.57
C ASP A 59 7.70 -0.86 -1.63
N GLU A 60 6.77 -0.04 -2.17
CA GLU A 60 5.81 0.76 -1.40
C GLU A 60 4.38 0.67 -1.96
N SER A 61 3.39 0.64 -1.06
CA SER A 61 1.97 0.77 -1.38
C SER A 61 1.36 1.93 -0.59
N HIS A 62 0.65 2.82 -1.26
CA HIS A 62 -0.01 4.00 -0.69
C HIS A 62 -1.53 3.84 -0.77
N LEU A 63 -2.16 3.80 0.39
CA LEU A 63 -3.58 3.58 0.54
C LEU A 63 -4.20 4.72 1.34
N ARG A 64 -5.45 5.05 1.02
CA ARG A 64 -6.28 5.98 1.78
C ARG A 64 -7.39 5.21 2.49
N LEU A 65 -7.37 5.26 3.81
CA LEU A 65 -8.40 4.70 4.68
C LEU A 65 -9.34 5.82 5.13
N LEU A 66 -10.55 5.80 4.60
CA LEU A 66 -11.65 6.59 5.13
C LEU A 66 -12.33 5.79 6.23
N LEU A 67 -12.37 6.36 7.44
CA LEU A 67 -13.13 5.83 8.58
C LEU A 67 -14.31 6.76 8.85
N GLN A 68 -15.50 6.19 9.04
CA GLN A 68 -16.69 6.96 9.38
C GLN A 68 -17.47 6.25 10.48
N ASN A 69 -17.85 7.00 11.52
CA ASN A 69 -18.69 6.50 12.59
C ASN A 69 -20.17 6.69 12.24
N ASP A 70 -20.81 5.61 11.80
CA ASP A 70 -22.25 5.56 11.51
C ASP A 70 -23.10 5.20 12.73
N GLY A 71 -22.46 4.94 13.87
CA GLY A 71 -23.11 4.60 15.13
C GLY A 71 -23.62 5.84 15.88
N THR A 72 -24.32 5.58 16.98
CA THR A 72 -24.83 6.61 17.91
C THR A 72 -23.86 6.90 19.06
N GLU A 73 -22.77 6.16 19.15
CA GLU A 73 -21.79 6.25 20.23
C GLU A 73 -20.43 6.66 19.67
N ARG A 74 -19.64 7.39 20.48
CA ARG A 74 -18.26 7.70 20.13
C ARG A 74 -17.46 6.41 19.97
N VAL A 75 -16.65 6.38 18.91
CA VAL A 75 -15.73 5.30 18.62
C VAL A 75 -14.30 5.77 18.82
N THR A 76 -13.43 4.94 19.41
CA THR A 76 -11.99 5.19 19.51
C THR A 76 -11.22 4.08 18.83
N VAL A 77 -10.45 4.42 17.80
CA VAL A 77 -9.44 3.53 17.22
C VAL A 77 -8.18 3.62 18.07
N ARG A 78 -7.78 2.47 18.63
CA ARG A 78 -6.65 2.35 19.56
C ARG A 78 -5.43 1.66 18.97
N SER A 79 -5.60 0.94 17.87
CA SER A 79 -4.47 0.42 17.13
C SER A 79 -4.86 0.12 15.69
N ILE A 80 -3.88 0.22 14.81
CA ILE A 80 -3.91 -0.35 13.47
C ILE A 80 -2.62 -1.14 13.33
N LYS A 81 -2.75 -2.40 12.94
CA LYS A 81 -1.62 -3.29 12.68
C LYS A 81 -1.70 -3.83 11.26
N ALA A 82 -0.56 -3.91 10.56
CA ALA A 82 -0.43 -4.76 9.39
C ALA A 82 -0.10 -6.18 9.86
N VAL A 83 -0.90 -7.15 9.42
CA VAL A 83 -0.73 -8.57 9.76
C VAL A 83 -0.38 -9.32 8.49
N VAL A 84 0.86 -9.80 8.40
CA VAL A 84 1.35 -10.58 7.27
C VAL A 84 0.76 -11.99 7.34
N THR A 85 0.04 -12.38 6.30
CA THR A 85 -0.60 -13.70 6.19
C THR A 85 0.21 -14.69 5.36
N SER A 86 1.11 -14.21 4.50
CA SER A 86 1.99 -15.04 3.68
C SER A 86 3.25 -14.27 3.27
N ARG A 87 4.38 -14.98 3.15
CA ARG A 87 5.64 -14.48 2.57
C ARG A 87 6.09 -15.42 1.47
N LEU A 88 6.44 -14.86 0.32
CA LEU A 88 7.04 -15.56 -0.81
C LEU A 88 8.23 -14.77 -1.35
N LYS A 89 8.97 -15.36 -2.27
CA LYS A 89 10.00 -14.63 -3.01
C LYS A 89 9.36 -13.46 -3.79
N PRO A 90 10.08 -12.33 -3.93
CA PRO A 90 9.65 -11.22 -4.77
C PRO A 90 9.14 -11.66 -6.14
N ILE A 91 8.07 -11.04 -6.61
CA ILE A 91 7.54 -11.29 -7.94
C ILE A 91 8.58 -10.84 -8.97
N ALA A 92 9.03 -11.77 -9.79
CA ALA A 92 10.14 -11.59 -10.75
C ALA A 92 9.69 -11.66 -12.21
N ALA A 93 8.39 -11.51 -12.49
CA ALA A 93 7.85 -11.68 -13.84
C ALA A 93 7.89 -10.38 -14.65
N THR A 94 7.01 -9.41 -14.36
CA THR A 94 6.93 -8.16 -15.12
C THR A 94 7.00 -6.96 -14.18
N TYR A 95 7.82 -5.95 -14.46
CA TYR A 95 7.96 -4.70 -13.66
C TYR A 95 7.67 -3.45 -14.49
N VAL A 96 6.92 -2.49 -13.94
CA VAL A 96 6.59 -1.19 -14.55
C VAL A 96 6.84 -0.07 -13.54
N MET A 97 7.54 1.00 -13.94
CA MET A 97 7.94 2.12 -13.06
C MET A 97 7.71 3.51 -13.67
N SER A 98 7.34 4.46 -12.82
CA SER A 98 7.34 5.91 -13.04
C SER A 98 7.87 6.66 -11.78
N PRO A 99 8.75 7.68 -11.87
CA PRO A 99 9.35 8.33 -10.68
C PRO A 99 8.78 9.73 -10.34
N GLY A 100 8.68 10.11 -9.04
CA GLY A 100 8.43 11.51 -8.64
C GLY A 100 8.54 11.86 -7.16
N ALA A 101 8.14 13.10 -6.81
CA ALA A 101 8.43 13.78 -5.53
C ALA A 101 7.25 14.66 -5.00
N GLY A 102 6.96 14.57 -3.68
CA GLY A 102 6.38 15.65 -2.86
C GLY A 102 4.99 15.45 -2.21
N THR A 103 4.77 16.02 -1.02
CA THR A 103 3.84 15.57 0.06
C THR A 103 2.65 16.51 0.38
N ASN A 104 1.72 16.11 1.28
CA ASN A 104 0.69 16.95 1.97
C ASN A 104 0.21 16.35 3.34
N ASP A 105 -0.28 17.21 4.26
CA ASP A 105 -0.65 16.99 5.68
C ASP A 105 -1.98 16.22 5.95
N ILE A 106 -1.93 14.90 6.10
CA ILE A 106 -3.03 14.03 6.60
C ILE A 106 -2.44 13.12 7.71
N VAL A 107 -3.26 12.47 8.57
CA VAL A 107 -2.76 11.41 9.47
C VAL A 107 -2.10 10.33 8.61
N ALA A 108 -0.78 10.29 8.61
CA ALA A 108 0.01 9.39 7.80
C ALA A 108 0.62 8.29 8.67
N LEU A 109 0.33 7.05 8.35
CA LEU A 109 0.75 5.86 9.08
C LEU A 109 1.64 4.98 8.18
N GLY A 110 2.78 4.57 8.72
CA GLY A 110 3.77 3.71 8.06
C GLY A 110 3.78 2.31 8.64
N PHE A 111 3.99 1.32 7.77
CA PHE A 111 4.15 -0.09 8.13
C PHE A 111 5.31 -0.68 7.32
N ASP A 112 6.39 -1.09 8.00
CA ASP A 112 7.49 -1.85 7.38
C ASP A 112 7.26 -3.34 7.63
N LEU A 113 6.90 -4.10 6.60
CA LEU A 113 6.60 -5.53 6.72
C LEU A 113 7.86 -6.38 6.91
N ASP A 114 9.06 -5.80 6.82
CA ASP A 114 10.30 -6.51 7.12
C ASP A 114 10.56 -6.55 8.65
N ASP A 115 9.85 -5.74 9.46
CA ASP A 115 10.01 -5.65 10.92
C ASP A 115 9.29 -6.77 11.71
N GLY A 116 8.43 -7.57 11.07
CA GLY A 116 7.66 -8.61 11.76
C GLY A 116 6.41 -9.06 11.00
N ASP A 117 5.75 -10.10 11.50
CA ASP A 117 4.48 -10.57 10.94
C ASP A 117 3.27 -9.79 11.51
N GLU A 118 3.45 -9.06 12.61
CA GLU A 118 2.52 -8.06 13.12
C GLU A 118 3.23 -6.72 13.32
N VAL A 119 2.94 -5.75 12.47
CA VAL A 119 3.61 -4.44 12.47
C VAL A 119 2.64 -3.39 12.94
N SER A 120 2.98 -2.71 14.04
CA SER A 120 2.16 -1.62 14.58
C SER A 120 2.37 -0.34 13.78
N ALA A 121 1.29 0.43 13.57
CA ALA A 121 1.35 1.70 12.85
C ALA A 121 2.38 2.66 13.46
N GLN A 122 3.32 3.12 12.63
CA GLN A 122 4.26 4.19 12.94
C GLN A 122 3.77 5.50 12.32
N PRO A 123 4.15 6.68 12.83
CA PRO A 123 4.00 7.92 12.07
C PRO A 123 4.79 7.81 10.75
N ASP A 124 4.14 8.00 9.60
CA ASP A 124 4.85 8.02 8.31
C ASP A 124 5.49 9.40 8.12
N ILE A 125 6.77 9.51 8.49
CA ILE A 125 7.52 10.76 8.34
C ILE A 125 8.23 10.72 6.99
N GLN A 126 7.53 11.06 5.91
CA GLN A 126 8.20 11.33 4.65
C GLN A 126 9.24 12.46 4.86
N GLY A 127 10.53 12.15 4.70
CA GLY A 127 11.61 13.14 4.66
C GLY A 127 12.23 13.60 5.98
N ALA A 128 11.96 12.96 7.14
CA ALA A 128 12.73 13.27 8.34
C ALA A 128 14.10 12.59 8.34
N ALA A 129 15.13 13.39 8.60
CA ALA A 129 16.46 12.91 8.93
C ALA A 129 16.38 11.88 10.09
N PRO A 130 17.28 10.87 10.12
CA PRO A 130 17.25 9.76 11.08
C PRO A 130 17.53 10.15 12.56
N GLU A 131 17.33 11.42 12.95
CA GLU A 131 17.67 11.94 14.28
C GLU A 131 16.48 12.43 15.12
N ALA A 132 15.23 12.19 14.72
CA ALA A 132 14.09 12.40 15.62
C ALA A 132 13.88 11.13 16.46
N GLY A 133 14.23 11.21 17.75
CA GLY A 133 14.34 10.09 18.68
C GLY A 133 13.15 9.14 18.71
N ALA A 134 13.45 7.86 18.96
CA ALA A 134 12.51 6.75 19.21
C ALA A 134 11.12 6.99 18.61
N ASN A 135 10.94 6.66 17.32
CA ASN A 135 9.63 6.63 16.68
C ASN A 135 8.76 5.59 17.41
N LEU A 136 8.08 6.06 18.46
CA LEU A 136 7.10 5.27 19.17
C LEU A 136 5.92 5.02 18.21
N PRO A 137 5.29 3.84 18.29
CA PRO A 137 4.08 3.57 17.53
C PRO A 137 3.07 4.71 17.69
N PHE A 138 2.40 5.10 16.61
CA PHE A 138 1.47 6.24 16.60
C PHE A 138 0.46 6.13 17.76
N PHE A 139 -0.07 4.93 17.94
CA PHE A 139 -1.10 4.66 18.93
C PHE A 139 -0.62 4.53 20.38
N SER A 140 0.69 4.51 20.63
CA SER A 140 1.20 4.57 22.01
C SER A 140 1.11 6.00 22.59
N THR A 141 0.91 7.01 21.74
CA THR A 141 0.84 8.42 22.15
C THR A 141 -0.44 9.12 21.72
N LYS A 142 -1.14 8.61 20.70
CA LYS A 142 -2.35 9.20 20.12
C LYS A 142 -3.44 8.15 19.91
N ASN A 143 -4.69 8.59 19.85
CA ASN A 143 -5.81 7.77 19.39
C ASN A 143 -6.56 8.54 18.31
N ILE A 144 -7.30 7.81 17.46
CA ILE A 144 -8.26 8.44 16.56
C ILE A 144 -9.64 8.27 17.20
N THR A 145 -10.30 9.37 17.51
CA THR A 145 -11.66 9.38 18.07
C THR A 145 -12.61 9.95 17.05
N LEU A 146 -13.75 9.29 16.86
CA LEU A 146 -14.81 9.71 15.94
C LEU A 146 -16.13 9.83 16.71
N ASP A 147 -16.67 11.04 16.75
CA ASP A 147 -18.04 11.27 17.21
C ASP A 147 -19.07 10.72 16.21
N PRO A 148 -20.32 10.49 16.64
CA PRO A 148 -21.39 10.05 15.74
C PRO A 148 -21.51 10.95 14.50
N GLY A 149 -21.41 10.36 13.32
CA GLY A 149 -21.42 11.05 12.02
C GLY A 149 -20.09 11.68 11.60
N GLU A 150 -19.04 11.59 12.42
CA GLU A 150 -17.70 12.07 12.08
C GLU A 150 -16.99 11.07 11.16
N SER A 151 -16.20 11.61 10.23
CA SER A 151 -15.32 10.86 9.36
C SER A 151 -13.91 11.42 9.38
N THR A 152 -12.91 10.56 9.19
CA THR A 152 -11.52 10.98 9.04
C THR A 152 -10.82 10.17 7.96
N ASP A 153 -9.86 10.82 7.30
CA ASP A 153 -8.98 10.21 6.32
C ASP A 153 -7.63 9.88 6.96
N VAL A 154 -7.14 8.68 6.70
CA VAL A 154 -5.84 8.19 7.14
C VAL A 154 -5.06 7.74 5.91
N LYS A 155 -3.89 8.32 5.68
CA LYS A 155 -2.91 7.84 4.70
C LYS A 155 -2.14 6.67 5.29
N ILE A 156 -1.98 5.62 4.51
CA ILE A 156 -1.27 4.41 4.88
C ILE A 156 -0.19 4.15 3.84
N THR A 157 1.05 4.11 4.30
CA THR A 157 2.19 3.67 3.50
C THR A 157 2.67 2.32 4.04
N THR A 158 2.59 1.28 3.22
CA THR A 158 3.14 -0.05 3.54
C THR A 158 4.38 -0.28 2.71
N ARG A 159 5.45 -0.81 3.31
CA ARG A 159 6.73 -1.04 2.65
C ARG A 159 7.22 -2.46 2.87
N THR A 160 7.99 -2.98 1.92
CA THR A 160 8.85 -4.17 2.08
C THR A 160 10.00 -4.09 1.10
N THR A 161 11.19 -4.50 1.54
CA THR A 161 12.41 -4.52 0.72
C THR A 161 12.95 -5.93 0.52
N GLU A 162 12.31 -6.94 1.14
CA GLU A 162 12.81 -8.31 1.19
C GLU A 162 11.94 -9.33 0.47
N CYS A 163 10.61 -9.25 0.60
CA CYS A 163 9.72 -10.33 0.21
C CYS A 163 8.48 -9.88 -0.57
N PHE A 164 7.84 -10.83 -1.23
CA PHE A 164 6.42 -10.70 -1.56
C PHE A 164 5.60 -11.03 -0.31
N CYS A 165 4.79 -10.08 0.13
CA CYS A 165 3.95 -10.22 1.31
C CYS A 165 2.48 -10.13 0.93
N GLU A 166 1.69 -11.10 1.40
CA GLU A 166 0.25 -10.95 1.51
C GLU A 166 -0.08 -10.52 2.95
N TYR A 167 -0.94 -9.53 3.12
CA TYR A 167 -1.23 -8.97 4.43
C TYR A 167 -2.65 -8.39 4.53
N ARG A 168 -3.09 -8.11 5.76
CA ARG A 168 -4.34 -7.38 6.06
C ARG A 168 -4.09 -6.35 7.14
N PHE A 169 -5.05 -5.45 7.37
CA PHE A 169 -5.02 -4.56 8.52
C PHE A 169 -5.98 -5.05 9.61
N ASP A 170 -5.48 -5.18 10.83
CA ASP A 170 -6.30 -5.42 12.02
C ASP A 170 -6.42 -4.09 12.78
N ILE A 171 -7.65 -3.58 12.92
CA ILE A 171 -7.96 -2.31 13.58
C ILE A 171 -8.70 -2.57 14.89
N GLU A 172 -8.11 -2.16 16.02
CA GLU A 172 -8.78 -2.22 17.31
C GLU A 172 -9.70 -1.02 17.50
N VAL A 173 -10.99 -1.32 17.61
CA VAL A 173 -12.06 -0.35 17.77
C VAL A 173 -12.70 -0.52 19.14
N VAL A 174 -12.64 0.55 19.94
CA VAL A 174 -13.19 0.59 21.29
C VAL A 174 -14.41 1.49 21.34
N LYS A 175 -15.46 0.95 21.95
CA LYS A 175 -16.72 1.60 22.31
C LYS A 175 -16.91 1.54 23.83
N PRO A 176 -17.89 2.26 24.41
CA PRO A 176 -18.15 2.21 25.85
C PRO A 176 -18.25 0.79 26.42
N ASP A 177 -18.95 -0.10 25.72
CA ASP A 177 -19.29 -1.45 26.23
C ASP A 177 -18.62 -2.60 25.46
N SER A 178 -17.77 -2.32 24.46
CA SER A 178 -17.15 -3.36 23.64
C SER A 178 -15.82 -2.94 23.03
N THR A 179 -14.91 -3.90 22.89
CA THR A 179 -13.72 -3.80 22.04
C THR A 179 -13.81 -4.85 20.95
N ASN A 180 -13.62 -4.44 19.70
CA ASN A 180 -13.63 -5.34 18.54
C ASN A 180 -12.37 -5.14 17.71
N ILE A 181 -11.94 -6.19 17.02
CA ILE A 181 -10.89 -6.12 16.00
C ILE A 181 -11.55 -6.22 14.63
N LEU A 182 -11.45 -5.15 13.84
CA LEU A 182 -11.91 -5.13 12.46
C LEU A 182 -10.79 -5.61 11.56
N GLN A 183 -11.07 -6.62 10.74
CA GLN A 183 -10.10 -7.15 9.78
C GLN A 183 -10.39 -6.58 8.39
N ILE A 184 -9.44 -5.81 7.86
CA ILE A 184 -9.55 -5.15 6.57
C ILE A 184 -8.59 -5.82 5.59
N GLY A 185 -9.15 -6.55 4.63
CA GLY A 185 -8.46 -7.02 3.44
C GLY A 185 -8.72 -6.12 2.23
N GLY A 186 -8.06 -6.45 1.12
CA GLY A 186 -8.31 -5.87 -0.20
C GLY A 186 -9.61 -6.35 -0.83
N GLU A 187 -9.69 -6.23 -2.16
CA GLU A 187 -10.93 -6.45 -2.90
C GLU A 187 -11.52 -7.85 -2.62
N ALA A 188 -12.82 -7.86 -2.28
CA ALA A 188 -13.58 -9.05 -1.90
C ALA A 188 -13.00 -9.83 -0.70
N GLY A 189 -12.27 -9.15 0.20
CA GLY A 189 -11.72 -9.76 1.43
C GLY A 189 -10.42 -10.54 1.22
N ARG A 190 -9.83 -10.48 0.02
CA ARG A 190 -8.49 -11.04 -0.24
C ARG A 190 -7.43 -10.23 0.52
N PRO A 191 -6.31 -10.82 0.94
CA PRO A 191 -5.19 -10.04 1.44
C PRO A 191 -4.73 -8.97 0.44
N PHE A 192 -4.21 -7.86 0.95
CA PHE A 192 -3.37 -6.97 0.16
C PHE A 192 -2.09 -7.70 -0.22
N ALA A 193 -1.46 -7.23 -1.30
CA ALA A 193 -0.25 -7.81 -1.81
C ALA A 193 0.73 -6.70 -2.16
N ILE A 194 1.97 -6.84 -1.69
CA ILE A 194 3.10 -5.96 -2.00
C ILE A 194 4.33 -6.84 -2.25
N SER A 195 5.15 -6.47 -3.21
CA SER A 195 6.39 -7.18 -3.51
C SER A 195 7.58 -6.28 -3.28
N ALA A 196 8.63 -6.78 -2.65
CA ALA A 196 9.93 -6.16 -2.82
C ALA A 196 10.38 -6.22 -4.29
N ARG A 197 11.34 -5.39 -4.65
CA ARG A 197 11.99 -5.45 -5.95
C ARG A 197 12.76 -6.75 -6.14
N ALA A 198 12.49 -7.46 -7.23
CA ALA A 198 13.28 -8.63 -7.60
C ALA A 198 14.68 -8.20 -8.11
N PRO A 199 15.74 -8.99 -7.88
CA PRO A 199 17.05 -8.76 -8.50
C PRO A 199 16.99 -8.80 -10.04
N GLU A 200 16.15 -9.67 -10.57
CA GLU A 200 15.95 -9.82 -12.00
C GLU A 200 14.46 -9.99 -12.29
N TYR A 201 13.98 -9.25 -13.28
CA TYR A 201 12.64 -9.43 -13.83
C TYR A 201 12.76 -10.07 -15.22
N ALA A 202 11.90 -11.03 -15.52
CA ALA A 202 11.82 -11.64 -16.84
C ALA A 202 11.50 -10.58 -17.92
N ASN A 203 10.66 -9.60 -17.57
CA ASN A 203 10.35 -8.44 -18.39
C ASN A 203 10.41 -7.17 -17.54
N ARG A 204 11.14 -6.14 -17.98
CA ARG A 204 11.23 -4.86 -17.28
C ARG A 204 10.85 -3.74 -18.22
N PHE A 205 9.98 -2.85 -17.76
CA PHE A 205 9.51 -1.70 -18.52
C PHE A 205 9.81 -0.43 -17.73
N GLU A 206 10.82 0.31 -18.19
CA GLU A 206 11.29 1.53 -17.52
C GLU A 206 10.85 2.79 -18.27
N ASN A 207 10.77 3.89 -17.53
CA ASN A 207 10.51 5.25 -18.00
C ASN A 207 9.10 5.54 -18.49
N GLY A 208 8.11 4.65 -18.32
CA GLY A 208 6.68 4.95 -18.47
C GLY A 208 6.24 5.75 -19.71
N MET A 209 7.11 5.98 -20.69
CA MET A 209 6.80 6.69 -21.91
C MET A 209 6.29 5.65 -22.88
N LEU A 210 5.02 5.34 -22.75
CA LEU A 210 4.22 5.19 -23.95
C LEU A 210 4.18 6.61 -24.55
N SER A 211 5.17 6.97 -25.38
CA SER A 211 5.36 8.37 -25.69
C SER A 211 4.16 8.93 -26.46
N CYS A 212 3.66 10.06 -25.97
CA CYS A 212 3.43 11.24 -26.80
C CYS A 212 4.43 11.24 -27.98
N GLY A 213 3.94 10.98 -29.20
CA GLY A 213 4.73 11.10 -30.43
C GLY A 213 5.72 9.96 -30.70
N THR A 214 5.26 8.95 -31.43
CA THR A 214 6.01 8.18 -32.45
C THR A 214 7.29 7.41 -32.04
N TYR A 215 7.41 6.73 -30.89
CA TYR A 215 8.42 5.66 -30.74
C TYR A 215 7.92 4.52 -29.82
N GLY A 216 8.35 3.29 -30.13
CA GLY A 216 7.71 2.01 -29.79
C GLY A 216 7.62 1.58 -28.32
N LEU A 217 6.75 0.59 -28.13
CA LEU A 217 6.55 -0.25 -26.95
C LEU A 217 7.87 -0.57 -26.21
N PHE A 218 7.84 -0.34 -24.89
CA PHE A 218 8.48 -1.20 -23.89
C PHE A 218 9.89 -1.72 -24.21
N TYR A 219 10.94 -1.07 -23.70
CA TYR A 219 12.31 -1.60 -23.80
C TYR A 219 12.68 -2.43 -22.56
N VAL A 220 13.10 -3.69 -22.76
CA VAL A 220 13.58 -4.58 -21.71
C VAL A 220 15.02 -4.23 -21.35
N LYS A 221 15.25 -3.83 -20.09
CA LYS A 221 16.60 -3.72 -19.51
C LYS A 221 16.70 -4.59 -18.27
N THR A 222 17.39 -5.72 -18.38
CA THR A 222 17.68 -6.59 -17.23
C THR A 222 18.73 -5.94 -16.33
N LEU A 223 18.62 -6.20 -15.01
CA LEU A 223 19.47 -5.81 -13.87
C LEU A 223 18.86 -4.77 -12.92
N SER A 224 18.30 -5.23 -11.79
CA SER A 224 18.06 -4.47 -10.57
C SER A 224 18.87 -5.08 -9.42
N VAL A 225 19.33 -4.26 -8.46
CA VAL A 225 20.04 -4.77 -7.29
C VAL A 225 19.00 -5.06 -6.20
N GLY A 226 18.40 -6.25 -6.23
CA GLY A 226 17.52 -6.73 -5.16
C GLY A 226 18.33 -7.38 -4.04
N ARG A 227 17.87 -7.30 -2.78
CA ARG A 227 18.42 -8.10 -1.69
C ARG A 227 17.80 -9.49 -1.70
N THR A 228 18.60 -10.52 -1.45
CA THR A 228 18.09 -11.89 -1.26
C THR A 228 17.86 -12.15 0.23
N ALA A 229 16.60 -12.08 0.65
CA ALA A 229 16.15 -12.53 1.98
C ALA A 229 15.57 -13.96 1.93
N ASP A 230 15.53 -14.64 3.08
CA ASP A 230 14.89 -15.95 3.22
C ASP A 230 13.40 -15.78 3.58
N CYS A 231 12.57 -15.57 2.55
CA CYS A 231 11.13 -15.35 2.70
C CYS A 231 10.33 -16.59 3.17
N THR A 232 11.00 -17.70 3.51
CA THR A 232 10.33 -18.90 4.05
C THR A 232 10.17 -18.88 5.57
N LYS A 233 10.72 -17.86 6.24
CA LYS A 233 10.64 -17.68 7.69
C LYS A 233 9.82 -16.43 8.04
N PRO A 234 9.17 -16.43 9.22
CA PRO A 234 8.68 -15.21 9.85
C PRO A 234 9.80 -14.17 9.91
N ALA A 235 9.44 -12.89 9.77
CA ALA A 235 10.38 -11.81 10.09
C ALA A 235 10.80 -11.90 11.58
N PRO A 236 12.07 -11.56 11.91
CA PRO A 236 12.69 -11.81 13.21
C PRO A 236 12.02 -11.12 14.40
#